data_AF-A0A9E4U7J8-F1
#
_entry.id   AF-A0A9E4U7J8-F1
#
_cell.length_a   1.000
_cell.length_b   1.000
_cell.length_c   1.000
_cell.angle_alpha   90.00
_cell.angle_beta   90.00
_cell.angle_gamma   90.00
#
_symmetry.space_group_name_H-M   'P 1'
#
loop_
_entity.id
_entity.type
_entity.pdbx_description
1 polymer ?
#
loop_
_entity_poly.entity_id
_entity_poly.type
_entity_poly.pdbx_seq_one_letter_code
_entity_poly.pdbx_strand_id
1 'polypeptide(L)'
;MDQLTRDYEGQAHSLFVYTREAHPEKYPEFPAIRSIEQKFDHARIMKERHQTPRTVLIDGVDGAVHRAWSGCSNMSWVIDHTGRVHFKSNWTHEPDLRAALDSAVKMRELKREGSANQYFTEGVWYAREHGEAGTFGKELERERTATARRATP
;
A
#
# COMPACT_ATOMS: atom_id res chain seq x y z
N MET A 1 -7.40 0.49 6.01
CA MET A 1 -6.81 1.44 5.04
C MET A 1 -7.29 2.87 5.21
N ASP A 2 -8.60 3.12 5.34
CA ASP A 2 -9.08 4.50 5.53
C ASP A 2 -8.65 5.10 6.86
N GLN A 3 -8.70 4.34 7.97
CA GLN A 3 -8.13 4.78 9.25
C GLN A 3 -6.63 5.07 9.11
N LEU A 4 -5.87 4.15 8.49
CA LEU A 4 -4.45 4.36 8.21
C LEU A 4 -4.21 5.66 7.42
N THR A 5 -5.07 5.98 6.45
CA THR A 5 -4.96 7.25 5.70
C THR A 5 -5.10 8.47 6.63
N ARG A 6 -6.04 8.43 7.57
CA ARG A 6 -6.24 9.52 8.56
C ARG A 6 -5.07 9.62 9.53
N ASP A 7 -4.54 8.48 9.98
CA ASP A 7 -3.42 8.45 10.93
C ASP A 7 -2.14 9.10 10.38
N TYR A 8 -1.94 9.06 9.06
CA TYR A 8 -0.78 9.66 8.37
C TYR A 8 -1.13 10.94 7.59
N GLU A 9 -2.27 11.56 7.88
CA GLU A 9 -2.65 12.84 7.29
C GLU A 9 -1.57 13.90 7.55
N GLY A 10 -1.21 14.66 6.52
CA GLY A 10 -0.12 15.64 6.58
C GLY A 10 1.30 15.06 6.50
N GLN A 11 1.47 13.74 6.63
CA GLN A 11 2.78 13.07 6.54
C GLN A 11 2.93 12.25 5.25
N ALA A 12 1.84 11.67 4.75
CA ALA A 12 1.83 10.88 3.52
C ALA A 12 0.61 11.18 2.65
N HIS A 13 0.77 11.06 1.34
CA HIS A 13 -0.33 11.08 0.39
C HIS A 13 -0.84 9.66 0.16
N SER A 14 -2.14 9.44 0.31
CA SER A 14 -2.77 8.14 0.11
C SER A 14 -3.57 8.12 -1.18
N LEU A 15 -3.10 7.32 -2.14
CA LEU A 15 -3.72 7.14 -3.45
C LEU A 15 -4.36 5.75 -3.54
N PHE A 16 -5.52 5.66 -4.20
CA PHE A 16 -6.11 4.40 -4.62
C PHE A 16 -6.23 4.39 -6.13
N VAL A 17 -5.53 3.47 -6.80
CA VAL A 17 -5.61 3.34 -8.26
C VAL A 17 -6.65 2.29 -8.60
N TYR A 18 -7.76 2.73 -9.19
CA TYR A 18 -8.82 1.86 -9.70
C TYR A 18 -8.36 1.19 -11.00
N THR A 19 -8.15 -0.13 -10.96
CA THR A 19 -7.55 -0.91 -12.06
C THR A 19 -8.60 -1.71 -12.83
N ARG A 20 -8.68 -3.02 -12.65
CA ARG A 20 -9.67 -3.89 -13.30
C ARG A 20 -10.51 -4.59 -12.24
N GLU A 21 -11.70 -5.02 -12.62
CA GLU A 21 -12.52 -5.87 -11.74
C GLU A 21 -11.74 -7.14 -11.39
N ALA A 22 -11.66 -7.43 -10.09
CA ALA A 22 -10.94 -8.59 -9.61
C ALA A 22 -11.64 -9.91 -9.97
N HIS A 23 -12.97 -9.88 -10.01
CA HIS A 23 -13.83 -11.06 -10.20
C HIS A 23 -15.04 -10.75 -11.10
N PRO A 24 -14.84 -10.36 -12.37
CA PRO A 24 -15.93 -10.01 -13.29
C PRO A 24 -16.88 -11.19 -13.57
N GLU A 25 -16.43 -12.43 -13.38
CA GLU A 25 -17.23 -13.65 -13.49
C GLU A 25 -18.21 -13.85 -12.34
N LYS A 26 -17.93 -13.24 -11.18
CA LYS A 26 -18.70 -13.45 -9.95
C LYS A 26 -19.75 -12.36 -9.71
N TYR A 27 -19.51 -11.16 -10.22
CA TYR A 27 -20.35 -9.98 -10.00
C TYR A 27 -20.84 -9.42 -11.33
N PRO A 28 -22.01 -9.87 -11.84
CA PRO A 28 -22.53 -9.44 -13.13
C PRO A 28 -22.76 -7.92 -13.24
N GLU A 29 -22.96 -7.24 -12.11
CA GLU A 29 -23.08 -5.79 -12.02
C GLU A 29 -21.74 -5.05 -12.19
N PHE A 30 -20.61 -5.76 -12.05
CA PHE A 30 -19.26 -5.27 -12.30
C PHE A 30 -18.56 -6.18 -13.33
N PRO A 31 -19.03 -6.17 -14.59
CA PRO A 31 -18.41 -6.99 -15.63
C PRO A 31 -17.04 -6.43 -16.00
N ALA A 32 -16.26 -7.22 -16.74
CA ALA A 32 -14.94 -6.80 -17.21
C ALA A 32 -15.01 -5.45 -17.96
N ILE A 33 -14.10 -4.54 -17.60
CA ILE A 33 -14.05 -3.18 -18.15
C ILE A 33 -13.78 -3.20 -19.65
N ARG A 34 -14.61 -2.50 -20.43
CA ARG A 34 -14.50 -2.36 -21.89
C ARG A 34 -14.40 -0.92 -22.39
N SER A 35 -14.74 0.06 -21.55
CA SER A 35 -14.64 1.49 -21.89
C SER A 35 -14.21 2.31 -20.68
N ILE A 36 -13.78 3.55 -20.91
CA ILE A 36 -13.34 4.43 -19.84
C ILE A 36 -14.54 4.94 -19.03
N GLU A 37 -15.67 5.21 -19.69
CA GLU A 37 -16.92 5.66 -19.07
C GLU A 37 -17.41 4.63 -18.06
N GLN A 38 -17.46 3.35 -18.46
CA GLN A 38 -17.82 2.25 -17.57
C GLN A 38 -16.91 2.20 -16.33
N LYS A 39 -15.60 2.38 -16.53
CA LYS A 39 -14.62 2.37 -15.44
C LYS A 39 -14.84 3.54 -14.48
N PHE A 40 -15.16 4.72 -14.99
CA PHE A 40 -15.54 5.87 -14.17
C PHE A 40 -16.81 5.59 -13.37
N ASP A 41 -17.82 4.96 -13.97
CA ASP A 41 -19.05 4.59 -13.26
C ASP A 41 -18.78 3.59 -12.13
N HIS A 42 -18.02 2.53 -12.39
CA HIS A 42 -17.66 1.56 -11.35
C HIS A 42 -16.84 2.20 -10.22
N ALA A 43 -15.84 3.05 -10.57
CA ALA A 43 -15.04 3.77 -9.60
C ALA A 43 -15.87 4.76 -8.76
N ARG A 44 -16.87 5.40 -9.36
CA ARG A 44 -17.81 6.28 -8.68
C ARG A 44 -18.68 5.50 -7.69
N ILE A 45 -19.24 4.36 -8.11
CA ILE A 45 -20.00 3.47 -7.22
C ILE A 45 -19.12 3.02 -6.03
N MET A 46 -17.87 2.63 -6.29
CA MET A 46 -16.92 2.27 -5.23
C MET A 46 -16.70 3.44 -4.26
N LYS A 47 -16.46 4.66 -4.78
CA LYS A 47 -16.25 5.86 -3.97
C LYS A 47 -17.49 6.21 -3.13
N GLU A 48 -18.68 6.12 -3.69
CA GLU A 48 -19.95 6.37 -3.00
C GLU A 48 -20.20 5.33 -1.90
N ARG A 49 -19.92 4.05 -2.15
CA ARG A 49 -20.10 2.96 -1.18
C ARG A 49 -19.13 3.01 -0.02
N HIS A 50 -17.85 3.30 -0.27
CA HIS A 50 -16.82 3.22 0.75
C HIS A 50 -16.47 4.56 1.39
N GLN A 51 -16.80 5.68 0.73
CA GLN A 51 -16.53 7.04 1.23
C GLN A 51 -15.06 7.22 1.66
N THR A 52 -14.15 6.58 0.91
CA THR A 52 -12.73 6.56 1.27
C THR A 52 -12.14 7.98 1.20
N PRO A 53 -11.30 8.39 2.17
CA PRO A 53 -10.63 9.69 2.13
C PRO A 53 -9.48 9.74 1.11
N ARG A 54 -9.10 8.59 0.55
CA ARG A 54 -8.00 8.48 -0.40
C ARG A 54 -8.36 9.12 -1.73
N THR A 55 -7.38 9.73 -2.38
CA THR A 55 -7.55 10.20 -3.76
C THR A 55 -7.68 8.98 -4.68
N VAL A 56 -8.83 8.85 -5.34
CA VAL A 56 -9.08 7.79 -6.31
C VAL A 56 -8.58 8.24 -7.68
N LEU A 57 -7.61 7.51 -8.21
CA LEU A 57 -7.11 7.64 -9.57
C LEU A 57 -7.66 6.48 -10.41
N ILE A 58 -7.88 6.70 -11.69
CA ILE A 58 -8.43 5.68 -12.59
C ILE A 58 -7.36 5.35 -13.62
N ASP A 59 -6.95 4.08 -13.68
CA ASP A 59 -6.01 3.60 -14.70
C ASP A 59 -6.69 3.58 -16.08
N GLY A 60 -5.90 3.54 -17.16
CA GLY A 60 -6.41 3.38 -18.52
C GLY A 60 -7.24 2.10 -18.68
N VAL A 61 -8.07 2.04 -19.72
CA VAL A 61 -8.83 0.83 -20.09
C VAL A 61 -7.89 -0.31 -20.44
N ASP A 62 -6.80 0.04 -21.13
CA ASP A 62 -5.74 -0.90 -21.44
C ASP A 62 -5.05 -1.41 -20.17
N GLY A 63 -5.08 -0.67 -19.06
CA GLY A 63 -4.51 -1.06 -17.76
C GLY A 63 -2.99 -0.96 -17.71
N ALA A 64 -2.42 0.10 -18.28
CA ALA A 64 -0.98 0.34 -18.31
C ALA A 64 -0.35 0.41 -16.91
N VAL A 65 -0.98 1.12 -15.97
CA VAL A 65 -0.46 1.21 -14.59
C VAL A 65 -0.58 -0.14 -13.89
N HIS A 66 -1.71 -0.83 -14.04
CA HIS A 66 -1.93 -2.16 -13.48
C HIS A 66 -0.84 -3.13 -13.97
N ARG A 67 -0.55 -3.19 -15.26
CA ARG A 67 0.53 -4.05 -15.78
C ARG A 67 1.92 -3.67 -15.28
N ALA A 68 2.22 -2.38 -15.18
CA ALA A 68 3.55 -1.93 -14.78
C ALA A 68 3.82 -2.10 -13.27
N TRP A 69 2.79 -1.97 -12.43
CA TRP A 69 2.95 -1.88 -10.97
C TRP A 69 2.22 -2.96 -10.18
N SER A 70 1.27 -3.68 -10.77
CA SER A 70 0.31 -4.44 -9.99
C SER A 70 -0.22 -5.63 -10.79
N GLY A 71 0.51 -6.75 -10.81
CA GLY A 71 -0.01 -8.00 -11.41
C GLY A 71 -1.22 -8.59 -10.68
N CYS A 72 -1.55 -8.10 -9.48
CA CYS A 72 -2.69 -8.51 -8.65
C CYS A 72 -3.68 -7.35 -8.46
N SER A 73 -4.90 -7.63 -7.99
CA SER A 73 -5.99 -6.63 -7.85
C SER A 73 -5.88 -5.74 -6.61
N ASN A 74 -5.12 -6.15 -5.58
CA ASN A 74 -5.05 -5.46 -4.29
C ASN A 74 -3.60 -5.33 -3.80
N MET A 75 -2.67 -4.94 -4.70
CA MET A 75 -1.29 -4.66 -4.32
C MET A 75 -1.15 -3.31 -3.62
N SER A 76 -0.13 -3.19 -2.78
CA SER A 76 0.15 -1.98 -2.02
C SER A 76 1.62 -1.59 -2.13
N TRP A 77 1.87 -0.28 -2.19
CA TRP A 77 3.19 0.32 -2.36
C TRP A 77 3.35 1.49 -1.40
N VAL A 78 4.53 1.65 -0.83
CA VAL A 78 4.97 2.88 -0.17
C VAL A 78 6.14 3.43 -0.97
N ILE A 79 5.98 4.63 -1.52
CA ILE A 79 7.02 5.36 -2.25
C ILE A 79 7.47 6.49 -1.32
N ASP A 80 8.78 6.58 -1.07
CA ASP A 80 9.32 7.60 -0.19
C ASP A 80 9.42 8.98 -0.87
N HIS A 81 9.77 10.00 -0.08
CA HIS A 81 9.92 11.37 -0.56
C HIS A 81 11.03 11.57 -1.61
N THR A 82 11.87 10.55 -1.88
CA THR A 82 12.89 10.56 -2.94
C THR A 82 12.43 9.86 -4.21
N GLY A 83 11.17 9.39 -4.26
CA GLY A 83 10.62 8.64 -5.39
C GLY A 83 11.05 7.17 -5.43
N ARG A 84 11.63 6.63 -4.35
CA ARG A 84 12.06 5.23 -4.27
C ARG A 84 10.98 4.37 -3.59
N VAL A 85 10.88 3.12 -4.02
CA VAL A 85 10.03 2.13 -3.36
C VAL A 85 10.62 1.80 -1.98
N HIS A 86 9.89 2.16 -0.94
CA HIS A 86 10.21 1.82 0.45
C HIS A 86 9.60 0.47 0.83
N PHE A 87 8.41 0.17 0.31
CA PHE A 87 7.70 -1.07 0.57
C PHE A 87 6.82 -1.46 -0.62
N LYS A 88 6.71 -2.77 -0.85
CA LYS A 88 5.85 -3.37 -1.87
C LYS A 88 5.26 -4.65 -1.29
N SER A 89 3.95 -4.83 -1.46
CA SER A 89 3.27 -6.08 -1.15
C SER A 89 2.31 -6.47 -2.28
N ASN A 90 2.26 -7.77 -2.57
CA ASN A 90 1.31 -8.36 -3.52
C ASN A 90 -0.14 -8.35 -2.98
N TRP A 91 -0.30 -8.13 -1.67
CA TRP A 91 -1.60 -8.01 -1.02
C TRP A 91 -1.59 -6.94 0.06
N THR A 92 -2.64 -6.12 0.09
CA THR A 92 -2.82 -5.11 1.12
C THR A 92 -3.02 -5.76 2.48
N HIS A 93 -2.10 -5.49 3.40
CA HIS A 93 -2.18 -5.89 4.80
C HIS A 93 -1.79 -4.67 5.66
N GLU A 94 -2.72 -4.24 6.51
CA GLU A 94 -2.62 -2.94 7.20
C GLU A 94 -1.45 -2.85 8.18
N PRO A 95 -1.15 -3.87 9.01
CA PRO A 95 0.00 -3.82 9.93
C PRO A 95 1.34 -3.66 9.22
N ASP A 96 1.55 -4.34 8.09
CA ASP A 96 2.81 -4.24 7.34
C ASP A 96 2.94 -2.86 6.68
N LEU A 97 1.83 -2.32 6.17
CA LEU A 97 1.79 -0.97 5.62
C LEU A 97 2.03 0.11 6.67
N ARG A 98 1.47 -0.04 7.87
CA ARG A 98 1.73 0.86 8.98
C ARG A 98 3.21 0.86 9.36
N ALA A 99 3.78 -0.32 9.53
CA ALA A 99 5.20 -0.45 9.85
C ALA A 99 6.10 0.16 8.75
N ALA A 100 5.74 -0.03 7.48
CA ALA A 100 6.41 0.59 6.36
C ALA A 100 6.27 2.12 6.32
N LEU A 101 5.09 2.66 6.64
CA LEU A 101 4.86 4.11 6.69
C LEU A 101 5.63 4.76 7.85
N ASP A 102 5.61 4.16 9.04
CA ASP A 102 6.41 4.61 10.19
C ASP A 102 7.90 4.70 9.83
N SER A 103 8.41 3.64 9.18
CA SER A 103 9.79 3.60 8.70
C SER A 103 10.06 4.66 7.63
N ALA A 104 9.18 4.81 6.63
CA ALA A 104 9.34 5.80 5.56
C ALA A 104 9.35 7.25 6.08
N VAL A 105 8.47 7.57 7.03
CA VAL A 105 8.41 8.90 7.68
C VAL A 105 9.67 9.14 8.50
N LYS A 106 10.11 8.16 9.31
CA LYS A 106 11.35 8.29 10.07
C LYS A 106 12.57 8.47 9.16
N MET A 107 12.65 7.70 8.07
CA MET A 107 13.74 7.77 7.10
C MET A 107 13.75 9.09 6.32
N ARG A 108 12.61 9.79 6.21
CA ARG A 108 12.57 11.13 5.62
C ARG A 108 13.44 12.12 6.36
N GLU A 109 13.35 12.16 7.68
CA GLU A 109 14.13 13.10 8.47
C GLU A 109 15.62 12.71 8.50
N LEU A 110 15.94 11.42 8.68
CA LEU A 110 17.33 10.95 8.65
C LEU A 110 18.03 11.20 7.30
N LYS A 111 17.33 11.06 6.18
CA LYS A 111 17.85 11.37 4.84
C LYS A 111 18.11 12.86 4.66
N ARG A 112 17.24 13.72 5.21
CA ARG A 112 17.43 15.19 5.18
C ARG A 112 18.64 15.63 5.99
N GLU A 113 18.92 14.95 7.10
CA GLU A 113 20.10 15.18 7.94
C GLU A 113 21.40 14.61 7.34
N GLY A 114 21.32 13.81 6.27
CA GLY A 114 22.47 13.14 5.67
C GLY A 114 22.97 11.92 6.46
N SER A 115 22.18 11.43 7.42
CA SER A 115 22.56 10.36 8.35
C SER A 115 22.01 8.98 7.95
N ALA A 116 21.53 8.83 6.71
CA ALA A 116 20.92 7.60 6.22
C ALA A 116 21.70 7.01 5.03
N ASN A 117 22.10 5.75 5.15
CA ASN A 117 22.65 4.97 4.05
C ASN A 117 21.57 4.07 3.45
N GLN A 118 21.57 3.94 2.12
CA GLN A 118 20.64 3.04 1.44
C GLN A 118 21.16 1.59 1.53
N TYR A 119 20.26 0.69 1.93
CA TYR A 119 20.47 -0.75 1.89
C TYR A 119 19.21 -1.39 1.29
N PHE A 120 19.40 -2.39 0.42
CA PHE A 120 18.30 -3.07 -0.25
C PHE A 120 18.28 -4.54 0.10
N THR A 121 17.10 -5.05 0.43
CA THR A 121 16.84 -6.48 0.63
C THR A 121 15.50 -6.83 -0.01
N GLU A 122 15.41 -8.02 -0.59
CA GLU A 122 14.18 -8.59 -1.12
C GLU A 122 13.96 -9.95 -0.45
N GLY A 123 12.75 -10.15 0.10
CA GLY A 123 12.34 -11.39 0.74
C GLY A 123 11.00 -11.85 0.20
N VAL A 124 10.74 -13.14 0.29
CA VAL A 124 9.42 -13.74 -0.01
C VAL A 124 8.95 -14.46 1.24
N TRP A 125 7.75 -14.13 1.69
CA TRP A 125 7.15 -14.69 2.89
C TRP A 125 5.91 -15.49 2.53
N TYR A 126 5.77 -16.65 3.17
CA TYR A 126 4.62 -17.53 3.02
C TYR A 126 3.77 -17.42 4.29
N ALA A 127 2.48 -17.13 4.11
CA ALA A 127 1.49 -17.18 5.18
C ALA A 127 0.62 -18.44 5.02
N ARG A 128 0.06 -18.93 6.12
CA ARG A 128 -0.83 -20.10 6.08
C ARG A 128 -2.18 -19.76 5.46
N GLU A 129 -2.67 -18.55 5.68
CA GLU A 129 -3.94 -18.06 5.13
C GLU A 129 -3.78 -16.70 4.43
N HIS A 130 -4.69 -16.42 3.48
CA HIS A 130 -4.76 -15.12 2.82
C HIS A 130 -5.10 -14.00 3.82
N GLY A 131 -4.20 -13.02 3.96
CA GLY A 131 -4.42 -11.87 4.85
C GLY A 131 -3.85 -12.02 6.26
N GLU A 132 -3.20 -13.15 6.57
CA GLU A 132 -2.35 -13.23 7.76
C GLU A 132 -1.08 -12.41 7.57
N ALA A 133 -0.65 -11.73 8.64
CA ALA A 133 0.59 -10.96 8.65
C ALA A 133 1.79 -11.82 8.26
N GLY A 134 2.54 -11.35 7.25
CA GLY A 134 3.93 -11.76 7.11
C GLY A 134 4.69 -11.43 8.41
N THR A 135 5.80 -12.09 8.67
CA THR A 135 6.57 -11.86 9.90
C THR A 135 7.12 -10.43 10.04
N PHE A 136 7.00 -9.60 8.99
CA PHE A 136 7.51 -8.22 8.91
C PHE A 136 7.08 -7.34 10.09
N GLY A 137 5.77 -7.23 10.38
CA GLY A 137 5.29 -6.46 11.54
C GLY A 137 5.81 -7.00 12.88
N LYS A 138 5.89 -8.33 13.03
CA LYS A 138 6.39 -8.99 14.25
C LYS A 138 7.90 -8.82 14.44
N GLU A 139 8.65 -8.76 13.36
CA GLU A 139 10.12 -8.61 13.36
C GLU A 139 10.51 -7.16 13.68
N LEU A 140 9.81 -6.17 13.09
CA LEU A 140 9.98 -4.76 13.45
C LEU A 140 9.55 -4.45 14.89
N GLU A 141 8.46 -5.06 15.39
CA GLU A 141 8.09 -4.94 16.81
C GLU A 141 9.12 -5.58 17.75
N ARG A 142 9.72 -6.72 17.36
CA ARG A 142 10.83 -7.34 18.10
C ARG A 142 12.07 -6.44 18.12
N GLU A 143 12.43 -5.82 17.01
CA GLU A 143 13.53 -4.85 16.97
C GLU A 143 13.24 -3.60 17.81
N ARG A 144 12.01 -3.07 17.77
CA ARG A 144 11.58 -1.95 18.63
C ARG A 144 11.67 -2.30 20.12
N THR A 145 11.19 -3.48 20.53
CA THR A 145 11.28 -3.92 21.94
C THR A 145 12.71 -4.25 22.37
N ALA A 146 13.54 -4.78 21.48
CA ALA A 146 14.96 -5.01 21.74
C ALA A 146 15.76 -3.71 21.89
N THR A 147 15.44 -2.70 21.08
CA THR A 147 16.11 -1.38 21.12
C THR A 147 15.65 -0.57 22.34
N ALA A 148 14.36 -0.63 22.69
CA ALA A 148 13.84 0.00 23.91
C ALA A 148 14.45 -0.59 25.19
N ARG A 149 14.69 -1.92 25.24
CA ARG A 149 15.37 -2.57 26.38
C ARG A 149 16.86 -2.24 26.51
N ARG A 150 17.50 -1.77 25.43
CA ARG A 150 18.90 -1.29 25.46
C ARG A 150 19.03 0.18 25.85
N ALA A 151 17.93 0.93 25.85
CA ALA A 151 17.91 2.37 26.14
C ALA A 151 17.51 2.71 27.59
N THR A 152 17.17 1.71 28.41
CA THR A 152 16.92 1.88 29.85
C THR A 152 18.17 1.43 30.62
N PRO A 153 18.77 2.29 31.47
CA PRO A 153 19.94 1.93 32.29
C PRO A 153 19.66 0.78 33.26
#